data_AF-R7JG89-F1
#
_entry.id   AF-R7JG89-F1
#
_cell.length_a   1.000
_cell.length_b   1.000
_cell.length_c   1.000
_cell.angle_alpha   90.00
_cell.angle_beta   90.00
_cell.angle_gamma   90.00
#
_symmetry.space_group_name_H-M   'P 1'
#
loop_
_entity.id
_entity.type
_entity.pdbx_description
1 polymer ?
#
loop_
_entity_poly.entity_id
_entity_poly.type
_entity_poly.pdbx_seq_one_letter_code
_entity_poly.pdbx_strand_id
1 'polypeptide(L)'
;MKTEIVLRLILSTKNIKQQFLLFRLFFVNPIDKCDIICHNGNKMLNQEIVGMKKLFAFTLAEVLVTLGIIGVVSAMTVPSLMQNHQRKTYVTQLHQVYNLFQQAFLQYINDKNALNLHEAGLISSAEVSNFMKSYFKIVESCTDFTECFYDGSYKNMSGTDLTNANYWPGSSDAPCFVLANGASVCVENSKYHTTYGHITIDINGKKGPNIAGRDLFFVTYYSDGSIDEDGIPPECRTSGTGCGSGKTNPKDVRAAVGANCSSRSDAKGCFGLLLNNNWEMDY
;
A
#
# COMPACT_ATOMS: atom_id res chain seq x y z
N MET A 1 21.18 40.05 4.74
CA MET A 1 21.08 40.16 3.27
C MET A 1 21.34 38.84 2.54
N LYS A 2 22.44 38.10 2.80
CA LYS A 2 22.67 36.77 2.17
C LYS A 2 21.60 35.72 2.52
N THR A 3 21.16 35.65 3.78
CA THR A 3 20.21 34.64 4.26
C THR A 3 18.80 34.80 3.66
N GLU A 4 18.31 36.03 3.48
CA GLU A 4 16.99 36.31 2.86
C GLU A 4 16.92 35.92 1.39
N ILE A 5 17.99 36.17 0.62
CA ILE A 5 18.06 35.83 -0.80
C ILE A 5 18.07 34.31 -0.97
N VAL A 6 18.85 33.61 -0.14
CA VAL A 6 18.89 32.14 -0.08
C VAL A 6 17.52 31.56 0.29
N LEU A 7 16.82 32.21 1.23
CA LEU A 7 15.49 31.79 1.67
C LEU A 7 14.44 31.89 0.56
N ARG A 8 14.44 32.98 -0.22
CA ARG A 8 13.55 33.13 -1.39
C ARG A 8 13.83 32.08 -2.47
N LEU A 9 15.09 31.71 -2.68
CA LEU A 9 15.49 30.68 -3.64
C LEU A 9 15.05 29.26 -3.22
N ILE A 10 15.20 28.91 -1.93
CA ILE A 10 14.76 27.60 -1.42
C ILE A 10 13.24 27.48 -1.49
N LEU A 11 12.51 28.50 -1.03
CA LEU A 11 11.03 28.52 -1.03
C LEU A 11 10.41 28.64 -2.43
N SER A 12 11.15 29.11 -3.43
CA SER A 12 10.67 29.21 -4.82
C SER A 12 10.64 27.86 -5.53
N THR A 13 11.28 26.82 -5.01
CA THR A 13 11.35 25.50 -5.67
C THR A 13 10.24 24.58 -5.17
N LYS A 14 9.40 24.06 -6.08
CA LYS A 14 8.32 23.11 -5.74
C LYS A 14 8.81 21.66 -5.54
N ASN A 15 10.09 21.39 -5.80
CA ASN A 15 10.65 20.03 -5.78
C ASN A 15 11.53 19.82 -4.53
N ILE A 16 11.13 18.86 -3.70
CA ILE A 16 11.82 18.49 -2.44
C ILE A 16 13.28 18.09 -2.65
N LYS A 17 13.63 17.41 -3.76
CA LYS A 17 15.04 17.09 -4.06
C LYS A 17 15.87 18.35 -4.33
N GLN A 18 15.29 19.35 -5.00
CA GLN A 18 15.96 20.64 -5.24
C GLN A 18 16.06 21.49 -3.97
N GLN A 19 15.02 21.51 -3.13
CA GLN A 19 15.07 22.19 -1.82
C GLN A 19 16.18 21.62 -0.94
N PHE A 20 16.29 20.29 -0.87
CA PHE A 20 17.32 19.62 -0.06
C PHE A 20 18.74 19.83 -0.62
N LEU A 21 18.89 19.87 -1.94
CA LEU A 21 20.16 20.14 -2.61
C LEU A 21 20.62 21.58 -2.39
N LEU A 22 19.71 22.56 -2.52
CA LEU A 22 19.95 23.97 -2.22
C LEU A 22 20.29 24.16 -0.73
N PHE A 23 19.58 23.48 0.17
CA PHE A 23 19.87 23.53 1.60
C PHE A 23 21.28 22.99 1.92
N ARG A 24 21.68 21.86 1.32
CA ARG A 24 23.06 21.34 1.43
C ARG A 24 24.09 22.34 0.89
N LEU A 25 23.85 22.94 -0.27
CA LEU A 25 24.76 23.89 -0.92
C LEU A 25 24.99 25.17 -0.10
N PHE A 26 23.99 25.64 0.65
CA PHE A 26 24.07 26.90 1.38
C PHE A 26 24.42 26.76 2.88
N PHE A 27 24.07 25.64 3.51
CA PHE A 27 24.22 25.47 4.96
C PHE A 27 25.17 24.36 5.39
N VAL A 28 25.56 23.44 4.48
CA VAL A 28 26.54 22.40 4.77
C VAL A 28 27.84 22.75 4.06
N ASN A 29 28.69 23.54 4.71
CA ASN A 29 30.09 23.61 4.29
C ASN A 29 30.76 22.27 4.60
N PRO A 30 31.69 21.78 3.75
CA PRO A 30 32.43 20.56 4.01
C PRO A 30 33.45 20.83 5.11
N ILE A 31 33.03 20.72 6.38
CA ILE A 31 33.95 20.67 7.51
C ILE A 31 34.28 19.20 7.72
N ASP A 32 35.16 18.67 6.88
CA ASP A 32 35.85 17.42 7.16
C ASP A 32 37.31 17.58 6.74
N LYS A 33 38.16 17.84 7.73
CA LYS A 33 39.51 17.30 7.84
C LYS A 33 40.05 17.66 9.22
N CYS A 34 39.98 16.67 10.11
CA CYS A 34 40.81 16.60 11.31
C CYS A 34 42.29 16.76 10.93
N ASP A 35 43.04 17.48 11.76
CA ASP A 35 44.44 17.17 12.08
C ASP A 35 44.75 17.82 13.43
N ILE A 36 44.54 17.05 14.51
CA ILE A 36 45.18 17.32 15.81
C ILE A 36 46.49 16.53 15.77
N ILE A 37 47.58 17.20 15.40
CA ILE A 37 48.94 16.70 15.64
C ILE A 37 49.49 17.52 16.81
N CYS A 38 49.47 16.94 18.01
CA CYS A 38 50.25 17.46 19.14
C CYS A 38 51.64 16.79 19.11
N HIS A 39 52.65 17.48 18.56
CA HIS A 39 54.03 17.10 18.78
C HIS A 39 54.54 17.76 20.06
N ASN A 40 54.88 16.95 21.07
CA ASN A 40 55.66 17.35 22.22
C ASN A 40 57.15 17.26 21.87
N GLY A 41 57.91 18.33 22.08
CA GLY A 41 59.35 18.37 21.79
C GLY A 41 59.95 19.75 22.04
N ASN A 42 60.65 19.89 23.17
CA ASN A 42 61.48 21.04 23.56
C ASN A 42 62.20 21.73 22.38
N LYS A 43 62.05 23.06 22.26
CA LYS A 43 63.12 23.97 21.81
C LYS A 43 62.76 25.45 22.03
N MET A 44 63.74 26.18 22.57
CA MET A 44 63.78 27.64 22.66
C MET A 44 63.77 28.30 21.27
N LEU A 45 63.22 29.53 21.22
CA LEU A 45 63.31 30.51 20.12
C LEU A 45 62.63 30.12 18.80
N ASN A 46 61.38 30.55 18.62
CA ASN A 46 60.97 31.40 17.49
C ASN A 46 59.48 31.76 17.62
N GLN A 47 59.18 33.01 17.28
CA GLN A 47 57.85 33.61 17.30
C GLN A 47 57.01 32.99 16.17
N GLU A 48 56.31 31.89 16.45
CA GLU A 48 55.30 31.36 15.53
C GLU A 48 54.02 32.20 15.64
N ILE A 49 53.68 32.88 14.55
CA ILE A 49 52.36 33.49 14.35
C ILE A 49 51.36 32.33 14.41
N VAL A 50 50.70 32.16 15.56
CA VAL A 50 49.53 31.28 15.68
C VAL A 50 48.44 31.92 14.82
N GLY A 51 48.38 31.52 13.55
CA GLY A 51 47.27 31.83 12.67
C GLY A 51 46.02 31.22 13.27
N MET A 52 45.27 32.01 14.05
CA MET A 52 43.93 31.64 14.50
C MET A 52 43.10 31.31 13.27
N LYS A 53 42.90 30.01 12.98
CA LYS A 53 41.85 29.59 12.07
C LYS A 53 40.55 30.16 12.66
N LYS A 54 39.98 31.17 12.00
CA LYS A 54 38.65 31.69 12.32
C LYS A 54 37.67 30.52 12.24
N LEU A 55 37.34 29.95 13.38
CA LEU A 55 36.19 29.07 13.51
C LEU A 55 34.98 29.98 13.32
N PHE A 56 34.29 29.83 12.18
CA PHE A 56 33.00 30.47 11.97
C PHE A 56 32.00 29.81 12.93
N ALA A 57 31.84 30.40 14.11
CA ALA A 57 30.80 30.00 15.05
C ALA A 57 29.47 30.58 14.56
N PHE A 58 28.46 29.72 14.39
CA PHE A 58 27.11 30.17 14.10
C PHE A 58 26.56 30.97 15.27
N THR A 59 25.89 32.08 14.97
CA THR A 59 25.19 32.84 16.02
C THR A 59 23.96 32.06 16.50
N LEU A 60 23.59 32.21 17.77
CA LEU A 60 22.36 31.59 18.31
C LEU A 60 21.13 31.94 17.47
N ALA A 61 21.04 33.18 16.99
CA ALA A 61 19.95 33.64 16.13
C ALA A 61 19.91 32.89 14.78
N GLU A 62 21.06 32.62 14.18
CA GLU A 62 21.15 31.86 12.93
C GLU A 62 20.70 30.41 13.09
N VAL A 63 21.08 29.77 14.20
CA VAL A 63 20.63 28.41 14.53
C VAL A 63 19.12 28.37 14.82
N LEU A 64 18.58 29.36 15.54
CA LEU A 64 17.15 29.41 15.84
C LEU A 64 16.29 29.64 14.59
N VAL A 65 16.72 30.51 13.69
CA VAL A 65 16.02 30.76 12.42
C VAL A 65 16.04 29.50 11.55
N THR A 66 17.18 28.81 11.44
CA THR A 66 17.29 27.58 10.65
C THR A 66 16.45 26.43 11.22
N LEU A 67 16.47 26.21 12.54
CA LEU A 67 15.60 25.23 13.20
C LEU A 67 14.12 25.59 13.05
N GLY A 68 13.77 26.88 13.13
CA GLY A 68 12.40 27.35 12.90
C GLY A 68 11.91 27.05 11.47
N ILE A 69 12.75 27.30 10.47
CA ILE A 69 12.42 27.00 9.06
C ILE A 69 12.28 25.49 8.84
N ILE A 70 13.25 24.68 9.31
CA ILE A 70 13.19 23.22 9.20
C ILE A 70 11.94 22.69 9.91
N GLY A 71 11.60 23.23 11.08
CA GLY A 71 10.41 22.86 11.84
C GLY A 71 9.11 23.09 11.06
N VAL A 72 8.93 24.28 10.49
CA VAL A 72 7.75 24.62 9.69
C VAL A 72 7.65 23.74 8.44
N VAL A 73 8.75 23.59 7.69
CA VAL A 73 8.76 22.77 6.48
C VAL A 73 8.47 21.30 6.82
N SER A 74 9.13 20.74 7.84
CA SER A 74 8.94 19.35 8.26
C SER A 74 7.51 19.09 8.72
N ALA A 75 6.89 20.03 9.45
CA ALA A 75 5.51 19.92 9.89
C ALA A 75 4.53 19.82 8.72
N MET A 76 4.81 20.47 7.58
CA MET A 76 3.95 20.42 6.39
C MET A 76 4.26 19.22 5.48
N THR A 77 5.52 18.79 5.39
CA THR A 77 5.93 17.75 4.42
C THR A 77 5.88 16.33 4.98
N VAL A 78 6.19 16.12 6.26
CA VAL A 78 6.27 14.79 6.86
C VAL A 78 4.92 14.06 6.85
N PRO A 79 3.78 14.69 7.23
CA PRO A 79 2.48 14.01 7.20
C PRO A 79 2.09 13.59 5.78
N SER A 80 2.24 14.49 4.81
CA SER A 80 1.89 14.25 3.40
C SER A 80 2.73 13.12 2.79
N LEU A 81 4.04 13.13 3.07
CA LEU A 81 4.94 12.07 2.61
C LEU A 81 4.58 10.72 3.23
N MET A 82 4.31 10.69 4.54
CA MET A 82 3.95 9.47 5.26
C MET A 82 2.65 8.86 4.72
N GLN A 83 1.62 9.68 4.54
CA GLN A 83 0.33 9.22 3.98
C GLN A 83 0.50 8.66 2.55
N ASN A 84 1.25 9.35 1.70
CA ASN A 84 1.52 8.89 0.33
C ASN A 84 2.34 7.60 0.31
N HIS A 85 3.31 7.46 1.22
CA HIS A 85 4.07 6.22 1.37
C HIS A 85 3.18 5.06 1.81
N GLN A 86 2.33 5.27 2.83
CA GLN A 86 1.39 4.25 3.31
C GLN A 86 0.43 3.78 2.20
N ARG A 87 -0.17 4.71 1.44
CA ARG A 87 -1.02 4.37 0.29
C ARG A 87 -0.28 3.47 -0.71
N LYS A 88 0.96 3.82 -1.07
CA LYS A 88 1.77 3.00 -1.98
C LYS A 88 2.07 1.61 -1.41
N THR A 89 2.38 1.53 -0.12
CA THR A 89 2.63 0.25 0.55
C THR A 89 1.39 -0.64 0.49
N TYR A 90 0.22 -0.10 0.82
CA TYR A 90 -1.03 -0.86 0.79
C TYR A 90 -1.35 -1.38 -0.61
N VAL A 91 -1.26 -0.50 -1.62
CA VAL A 91 -1.53 -0.91 -3.00
C VAL A 91 -0.53 -1.95 -3.48
N THR A 92 0.75 -1.82 -3.12
CA THR A 92 1.78 -2.80 -3.49
C THR A 92 1.49 -4.16 -2.87
N GLN A 93 1.07 -4.21 -1.60
CA GLN A 93 0.72 -5.44 -0.91
C GLN A 93 -0.52 -6.10 -1.54
N LEU A 94 -1.58 -5.33 -1.82
CA LEU A 94 -2.76 -5.85 -2.50
C LEU A 94 -2.41 -6.39 -3.89
N HIS A 95 -1.61 -5.65 -4.66
CA HIS A 95 -1.19 -6.06 -5.99
C HIS A 95 -0.36 -7.35 -5.95
N GLN A 96 0.45 -7.54 -4.91
CA GLN A 96 1.15 -8.81 -4.68
C GLN A 96 0.15 -9.96 -4.45
N VAL A 97 -0.84 -9.79 -3.56
CA VAL A 97 -1.87 -10.82 -3.31
C VAL A 97 -2.64 -11.15 -4.59
N TYR A 98 -3.09 -10.12 -5.33
CA TYR A 98 -3.75 -10.28 -6.62
C TYR A 98 -2.92 -11.13 -7.60
N ASN A 99 -1.63 -10.81 -7.75
CA ASN A 99 -0.75 -11.55 -8.64
C ASN A 99 -0.53 -13.00 -8.19
N LEU A 100 -0.44 -13.25 -6.88
CA LEU A 100 -0.34 -14.61 -6.34
C LEU A 100 -1.57 -15.44 -6.70
N PHE A 101 -2.78 -14.89 -6.54
CA PHE A 101 -4.00 -15.60 -6.95
C PHE A 101 -4.09 -15.82 -8.44
N GLN A 102 -3.81 -14.81 -9.27
CA GLN A 102 -3.82 -14.96 -10.73
C GLN A 102 -2.87 -16.09 -11.20
N GLN A 103 -1.67 -16.13 -10.62
CA GLN A 103 -0.69 -17.17 -10.93
C GLN A 103 -1.15 -18.55 -10.44
N ALA A 104 -1.66 -18.64 -9.21
CA ALA A 104 -2.13 -19.88 -8.62
C ALA A 104 -3.34 -20.46 -9.38
N PHE A 105 -4.30 -19.62 -9.79
CA PHE A 105 -5.45 -20.05 -10.59
C PHE A 105 -5.01 -20.59 -11.95
N LEU A 106 -4.13 -19.88 -12.65
CA LEU A 106 -3.60 -20.34 -13.93
C LEU A 106 -2.84 -21.67 -13.77
N GLN A 107 -2.02 -21.80 -12.73
CA GLN A 107 -1.27 -23.02 -12.46
C GLN A 107 -2.21 -24.19 -12.14
N TYR A 108 -3.23 -23.97 -11.31
CA TYR A 108 -4.21 -25.00 -10.95
C TYR A 108 -5.01 -25.51 -12.15
N ILE A 109 -5.45 -24.61 -13.03
CA ILE A 109 -6.14 -24.97 -14.28
C ILE A 109 -5.23 -25.86 -15.15
N ASN A 110 -3.96 -25.48 -15.31
CA ASN A 110 -2.99 -26.21 -16.11
C ASN A 110 -2.65 -27.59 -15.50
N ASP A 111 -2.38 -27.65 -14.19
CA ASP A 111 -2.01 -28.89 -13.50
C ASP A 111 -3.15 -29.92 -13.53
N LYS A 112 -4.40 -29.44 -13.53
CA LYS A 112 -5.61 -30.28 -13.65
C LYS A 112 -5.99 -30.58 -15.10
N ASN A 113 -5.28 -30.01 -16.08
CA ASN A 113 -5.62 -30.09 -17.51
C ASN A 113 -7.10 -29.76 -17.78
N ALA A 114 -7.57 -28.65 -17.20
CA ALA A 114 -8.94 -28.18 -17.27
C ALA A 114 -9.03 -26.90 -18.12
N LEU A 115 -10.23 -26.51 -18.54
CA LEU A 115 -10.46 -25.27 -19.27
C LEU A 115 -10.70 -24.06 -18.34
N ASN A 116 -11.13 -24.31 -17.10
CA ASN A 116 -11.52 -23.29 -16.13
C ASN A 116 -11.49 -23.83 -14.69
N LEU A 117 -11.65 -22.96 -13.69
CA LEU A 117 -11.62 -23.33 -12.27
C LEU A 117 -12.73 -24.30 -11.85
N HIS A 118 -13.87 -24.29 -12.53
CA HIS A 118 -15.00 -25.18 -12.23
C HIS A 118 -14.70 -26.60 -12.64
N GLU A 119 -14.13 -26.77 -13.83
CA GLU A 119 -13.68 -28.06 -14.35
C GLU A 119 -12.45 -28.57 -13.60
N ALA A 120 -11.54 -27.67 -13.21
CA ALA A 120 -10.36 -28.01 -12.41
C ALA A 120 -10.73 -28.57 -11.02
N GLY A 121 -11.96 -28.32 -10.55
CA GLY A 121 -12.50 -28.90 -9.32
C GLY A 121 -12.54 -27.96 -8.12
N LEU A 122 -12.34 -26.65 -8.29
CA LEU A 122 -12.39 -25.66 -7.19
C LEU A 122 -13.83 -25.35 -6.75
N ILE A 123 -14.62 -26.38 -6.43
CA ILE A 123 -16.09 -26.31 -6.33
C ILE A 123 -16.64 -26.56 -4.91
N SER A 124 -15.77 -26.81 -3.94
CA SER A 124 -16.15 -27.01 -2.53
C SER A 124 -15.14 -26.33 -1.61
N SER A 125 -15.52 -26.05 -0.36
CA SER A 125 -14.63 -25.48 0.65
C SER A 125 -13.41 -26.36 0.95
N ALA A 126 -13.58 -27.69 0.88
CA ALA A 126 -12.48 -28.65 1.01
C ALA A 126 -11.47 -28.53 -0.14
N GLU A 127 -11.95 -28.39 -1.39
CA GLU A 127 -11.08 -28.22 -2.55
C GLU A 127 -10.37 -26.87 -2.54
N VAL A 128 -11.04 -25.80 -2.09
CA VAL A 128 -10.40 -24.50 -1.85
C VAL A 128 -9.29 -24.65 -0.81
N SER A 129 -9.53 -25.38 0.28
CA SER A 129 -8.50 -25.61 1.31
C SER A 129 -7.30 -26.38 0.77
N ASN A 130 -7.52 -27.39 -0.08
CA ASN A 130 -6.47 -28.15 -0.74
C ASN A 130 -5.68 -27.29 -1.73
N PHE A 131 -6.38 -26.47 -2.53
CA PHE A 131 -5.78 -25.50 -3.43
C PHE A 131 -4.90 -24.51 -2.67
N MET A 132 -5.42 -23.88 -1.61
CA MET A 132 -4.65 -22.92 -0.81
C MET A 132 -3.38 -23.57 -0.24
N LYS A 133 -3.48 -24.79 0.32
CA LYS A 133 -2.32 -25.51 0.89
C LYS A 133 -1.29 -25.95 -0.15
N SER A 134 -1.69 -26.16 -1.40
CA SER A 134 -0.79 -26.66 -2.45
C SER A 134 -0.10 -25.54 -3.22
N TYR A 135 -0.80 -24.42 -3.45
CA TYR A 135 -0.34 -23.33 -4.33
C TYR A 135 0.13 -22.09 -3.56
N PHE A 136 -0.12 -22.00 -2.26
CA PHE A 136 0.28 -20.86 -1.43
C PHE A 136 1.18 -21.29 -0.26
N LYS A 137 2.02 -20.35 0.17
CA LYS A 137 2.77 -20.46 1.41
C LYS A 137 1.88 -19.96 2.55
N ILE A 138 1.21 -20.88 3.22
CA ILE A 138 0.33 -20.61 4.35
C ILE A 138 1.13 -20.58 5.65
N VAL A 139 0.91 -19.55 6.46
CA VAL A 139 1.41 -19.43 7.84
C VAL A 139 0.41 -20.07 8.81
N GLU A 140 -0.88 -19.82 8.59
CA GLU A 140 -1.95 -20.26 9.49
C GLU A 140 -3.22 -20.57 8.70
N SER A 141 -3.93 -21.62 9.09
CA SER A 141 -5.28 -21.95 8.60
C SER A 141 -6.26 -21.68 9.73
N CYS A 142 -7.26 -20.85 9.49
CA CYS A 142 -8.17 -20.38 10.52
C CYS A 142 -9.49 -21.12 10.47
N THR A 143 -9.99 -21.47 11.65
CA THR A 143 -11.31 -22.06 11.87
C THR A 143 -12.38 -20.99 12.01
N ASP A 144 -12.05 -19.91 12.71
CA ASP A 144 -12.90 -18.73 12.87
C ASP A 144 -12.27 -17.51 12.15
N PHE A 145 -13.12 -16.61 11.67
CA PHE A 145 -12.69 -15.39 10.96
C PHE A 145 -11.69 -14.56 11.80
N THR A 146 -11.94 -14.44 13.10
CA THR A 146 -11.16 -13.62 14.05
C THR A 146 -9.77 -14.21 14.37
N GLU A 147 -9.49 -15.45 13.97
CA GLU A 147 -8.15 -16.03 14.07
C GLU A 147 -7.20 -15.44 13.02
N CYS A 148 -7.71 -15.20 11.81
CA CYS A 148 -6.93 -14.66 10.68
C CYS A 148 -7.05 -13.14 10.56
N PHE A 149 -8.26 -12.61 10.77
CA PHE A 149 -8.60 -11.21 10.54
C PHE A 149 -8.65 -10.43 11.84
N TYR A 150 -8.79 -9.11 11.73
CA TYR A 150 -8.97 -8.25 12.88
C TYR A 150 -10.26 -8.61 13.64
N ASP A 151 -10.13 -8.79 14.95
CA ASP A 151 -11.22 -9.18 15.86
C ASP A 151 -12.13 -7.99 16.25
N GLY A 152 -11.73 -6.76 15.90
CA GLY A 152 -12.56 -5.57 16.10
C GLY A 152 -13.41 -5.25 14.87
N SER A 153 -13.95 -4.03 14.84
CA SER A 153 -14.74 -3.55 13.71
C SER A 153 -13.87 -2.87 12.67
N TYR A 154 -14.02 -3.29 11.41
CA TYR A 154 -13.52 -2.53 10.27
C TYR A 154 -14.34 -1.27 10.07
N LYS A 155 -13.72 -0.24 9.49
CA LYS A 155 -14.37 1.04 9.20
C LYS A 155 -14.28 1.37 7.72
N ASN A 156 -15.21 2.18 7.23
CA ASN A 156 -14.98 2.87 5.97
C ASN A 156 -14.04 4.06 6.17
N MET A 157 -13.61 4.69 5.07
CA MET A 157 -12.68 5.82 5.13
C MET A 157 -13.30 7.09 5.73
N SER A 158 -14.63 7.14 5.85
CA SER A 158 -15.38 8.20 6.54
C SER A 158 -15.47 7.97 8.06
N GLY A 159 -14.93 6.85 8.56
CA GLY A 159 -14.91 6.50 9.98
C GLY A 159 -16.17 5.79 10.50
N THR A 160 -17.10 5.42 9.61
CA THR A 160 -18.28 4.62 9.96
C THR A 160 -17.90 3.15 10.09
N ASP A 161 -18.32 2.50 11.16
CA ASP A 161 -18.11 1.06 11.35
C ASP A 161 -18.89 0.25 10.29
N LEU A 162 -18.24 -0.79 9.77
CA LEU A 162 -18.83 -1.79 8.90
C LEU A 162 -19.44 -2.88 9.79
N THR A 163 -20.69 -3.27 9.51
CA THR A 163 -21.29 -4.42 10.20
C THR A 163 -20.75 -5.72 9.61
N ASN A 164 -20.78 -6.82 10.39
CA ASN A 164 -20.20 -8.12 9.99
C ASN A 164 -20.73 -8.66 8.64
N ALA A 165 -21.95 -8.29 8.24
CA ALA A 165 -22.51 -8.69 6.95
C ALA A 165 -21.87 -7.96 5.75
N ASN A 166 -21.10 -6.91 5.97
CA ASN A 166 -20.74 -5.95 4.93
C ASN A 166 -19.26 -6.00 4.49
N TYR A 167 -18.37 -6.58 5.29
CA TYR A 167 -17.03 -6.96 4.82
C TYR A 167 -16.97 -8.41 4.34
N TRP A 168 -18.13 -9.10 4.35
CA TRP A 168 -18.39 -10.41 3.76
C TRP A 168 -17.27 -11.41 4.08
N PRO A 169 -17.26 -12.04 5.28
CA PRO A 169 -16.23 -13.00 5.69
C PRO A 169 -16.19 -14.30 4.84
N GLY A 170 -16.84 -14.31 3.67
CA GLY A 170 -17.27 -15.47 2.92
C GLY A 170 -18.59 -16.02 3.44
N SER A 171 -19.12 -17.03 2.76
CA SER A 171 -20.09 -17.94 3.38
C SER A 171 -19.53 -18.50 4.70
N SER A 172 -20.38 -19.02 5.59
CA SER A 172 -19.94 -19.69 6.82
C SER A 172 -18.94 -20.83 6.58
N ASP A 173 -18.84 -21.31 5.34
CA ASP A 173 -18.02 -22.45 4.94
C ASP A 173 -16.75 -22.02 4.18
N ALA A 174 -16.52 -20.72 3.97
CA ALA A 174 -15.35 -20.22 3.26
C ALA A 174 -14.10 -20.36 4.14
N PRO A 175 -13.10 -21.16 3.76
CA PRO A 175 -11.89 -21.32 4.57
C PRO A 175 -11.03 -20.04 4.52
N CYS A 176 -10.47 -19.70 5.68
CA CYS A 176 -9.63 -18.51 5.86
C CYS A 176 -8.17 -18.88 6.19
N PHE A 177 -7.23 -18.07 5.72
CA PHE A 177 -5.80 -18.35 5.82
C PHE A 177 -4.97 -17.07 6.03
N VAL A 178 -3.84 -17.20 6.73
CA VAL A 178 -2.78 -16.18 6.74
C VAL A 178 -1.68 -16.61 5.78
N LEU A 179 -1.36 -15.76 4.80
CA LEU A 179 -0.32 -15.98 3.82
C LEU A 179 1.06 -15.53 4.36
N ALA A 180 2.14 -16.07 3.79
CA ALA A 180 3.51 -15.73 4.19
C ALA A 180 3.89 -14.25 3.97
N ASN A 181 3.17 -13.51 3.13
CA ASN A 181 3.34 -12.06 2.98
C ASN A 181 2.61 -11.24 4.06
N GLY A 182 1.92 -11.90 4.99
CA GLY A 182 1.20 -11.27 6.10
C GLY A 182 -0.24 -10.89 5.78
N ALA A 183 -0.73 -11.18 4.58
CA ALA A 183 -2.12 -10.96 4.21
C ALA A 183 -3.02 -12.10 4.72
N SER A 184 -4.21 -11.75 5.20
CA SER A 184 -5.26 -12.69 5.57
C SER A 184 -6.29 -12.77 4.45
N VAL A 185 -6.70 -13.98 4.09
CA VAL A 185 -7.62 -14.20 2.96
C VAL A 185 -8.68 -15.22 3.33
N CYS A 186 -9.94 -14.97 2.99
CA CYS A 186 -11.01 -15.98 2.97
C CYS A 186 -11.45 -16.17 1.52
N VAL A 187 -11.57 -17.42 1.08
CA VAL A 187 -11.81 -17.76 -0.33
C VAL A 187 -13.04 -18.64 -0.42
N GLU A 188 -14.07 -18.18 -1.12
CA GLU A 188 -15.22 -19.03 -1.46
C GLU A 188 -14.86 -19.99 -2.59
N ASN A 189 -15.67 -21.04 -2.80
CA ASN A 189 -15.50 -21.91 -3.95
C ASN A 189 -16.06 -21.27 -5.24
N SER A 190 -15.58 -21.71 -6.40
CA SER A 190 -15.87 -21.09 -7.70
C SER A 190 -17.33 -21.20 -8.15
N LYS A 191 -18.12 -22.06 -7.49
CA LYS A 191 -19.54 -22.31 -7.77
C LYS A 191 -20.46 -21.69 -6.73
N TYR A 192 -19.95 -20.98 -5.73
CA TYR A 192 -20.78 -20.48 -4.65
C TYR A 192 -21.92 -19.59 -5.17
N HIS A 193 -21.62 -18.74 -6.16
CA HIS A 193 -22.60 -17.94 -6.90
C HIS A 193 -22.87 -18.49 -8.31
N THR A 194 -22.95 -19.83 -8.44
CA THR A 194 -23.12 -20.59 -9.69
C THR A 194 -21.91 -20.54 -10.64
N THR A 195 -21.35 -19.37 -10.90
CA THR A 195 -20.29 -19.17 -11.91
C THR A 195 -19.04 -18.45 -11.39
N TYR A 196 -19.08 -17.94 -10.16
CA TYR A 196 -17.99 -17.20 -9.52
C TYR A 196 -17.98 -17.43 -8.00
N GLY A 197 -16.87 -17.03 -7.37
CA GLY A 197 -16.71 -16.96 -5.92
C GLY A 197 -16.06 -15.65 -5.48
N HIS A 198 -16.15 -15.34 -4.20
CA HIS A 198 -15.52 -14.16 -3.63
C HIS A 198 -14.20 -14.47 -2.90
N ILE A 199 -13.34 -13.46 -2.83
CA ILE A 199 -12.16 -13.45 -1.97
C ILE A 199 -12.24 -12.19 -1.12
N THR A 200 -12.18 -12.38 0.18
CA THR A 200 -12.01 -11.28 1.14
C THR A 200 -10.54 -11.23 1.51
N ILE A 201 -9.93 -10.06 1.30
CA ILE A 201 -8.49 -9.85 1.44
C ILE A 201 -8.29 -8.76 2.48
N ASP A 202 -7.54 -9.07 3.51
CA ASP A 202 -6.90 -8.09 4.38
C ASP A 202 -5.39 -8.16 4.16
N ILE A 203 -4.78 -7.09 3.64
CA ILE A 203 -3.37 -7.11 3.22
C ILE A 203 -2.37 -7.12 4.38
N ASN A 204 -2.80 -6.76 5.58
CA ASN A 204 -1.96 -6.68 6.79
C ASN A 204 -2.54 -7.48 7.98
N GLY A 205 -3.65 -8.18 7.76
CA GLY A 205 -4.27 -9.12 8.70
C GLY A 205 -4.80 -8.40 9.94
N LYS A 206 -4.38 -8.84 11.12
CA LYS A 206 -4.82 -8.23 12.40
C LYS A 206 -4.30 -6.80 12.64
N LYS A 207 -3.37 -6.32 11.80
CA LYS A 207 -2.72 -5.02 11.99
C LYS A 207 -3.61 -3.93 11.43
N GLY A 208 -3.74 -2.83 12.17
CA GLY A 208 -4.47 -1.66 11.68
C GLY A 208 -3.85 -1.05 10.40
N PRO A 209 -4.60 -0.19 9.70
CA PRO A 209 -5.72 0.59 10.24
C PRO A 209 -7.12 -0.08 10.25
N ASN A 210 -7.32 -1.23 9.61
CA ASN A 210 -8.60 -1.94 9.47
C ASN A 210 -9.68 -1.08 8.77
N ILE A 211 -9.33 -0.55 7.60
CA ILE A 211 -10.17 0.34 6.79
C ILE A 211 -10.47 -0.30 5.43
N ALA A 212 -11.76 -0.47 5.13
CA ALA A 212 -12.22 -0.89 3.81
C ALA A 212 -11.72 0.04 2.71
N GLY A 213 -11.17 -0.55 1.65
CA GLY A 213 -10.54 0.17 0.54
C GLY A 213 -9.12 0.68 0.83
N ARG A 214 -8.56 0.41 2.02
CA ARG A 214 -7.15 0.65 2.34
C ARG A 214 -6.41 -0.64 2.57
N ASP A 215 -6.88 -1.45 3.51
CA ASP A 215 -6.29 -2.76 3.84
C ASP A 215 -7.25 -3.92 3.64
N LEU A 216 -8.55 -3.70 3.84
CA LEU A 216 -9.61 -4.66 3.58
C LEU A 216 -10.23 -4.45 2.19
N PHE A 217 -10.27 -5.51 1.39
CA PHE A 217 -10.82 -5.53 0.04
C PHE A 217 -11.69 -6.77 -0.17
N PHE A 218 -12.80 -6.57 -0.87
CA PHE A 218 -13.65 -7.65 -1.34
C PHE A 218 -13.56 -7.72 -2.86
N VAL A 219 -13.19 -8.88 -3.39
CA VAL A 219 -13.03 -9.09 -4.84
C VAL A 219 -13.78 -10.34 -5.29
N THR A 220 -14.13 -10.37 -6.57
CA THR A 220 -14.80 -11.52 -7.20
C THR A 220 -13.83 -12.18 -8.15
N TYR A 221 -13.77 -13.50 -8.13
CA TYR A 221 -13.05 -14.27 -9.13
C TYR A 221 -14.00 -15.14 -9.94
N TYR A 222 -13.75 -15.24 -11.24
CA TYR A 222 -14.62 -15.92 -12.19
C TYR A 222 -14.04 -17.25 -12.64
N SER A 223 -14.86 -18.03 -13.34
CA SER A 223 -14.51 -19.36 -13.85
C SER A 223 -13.19 -19.38 -14.63
N ASP A 224 -12.91 -18.36 -15.44
CA ASP A 224 -11.69 -18.20 -16.23
C ASP A 224 -10.44 -17.86 -15.40
N GLY A 225 -10.54 -17.78 -14.07
CA GLY A 225 -9.44 -17.47 -13.17
C GLY A 225 -9.08 -15.99 -13.10
N SER A 226 -9.90 -15.13 -13.69
CA SER A 226 -9.78 -13.68 -13.54
C SER A 226 -10.30 -13.20 -12.19
N ILE A 227 -9.82 -12.03 -11.75
CA ILE A 227 -10.28 -11.35 -10.54
C ILE A 227 -10.68 -9.91 -10.89
N ASP A 228 -11.87 -9.50 -10.45
CA ASP A 228 -12.45 -8.19 -10.71
C ASP A 228 -13.45 -7.76 -9.62
N GLU A 229 -14.07 -6.59 -9.78
CA GLU A 229 -15.27 -6.23 -9.01
C GLU A 229 -16.45 -7.13 -9.37
N ASP A 230 -17.37 -7.26 -8.40
CA ASP A 230 -18.64 -7.96 -8.60
C ASP A 230 -19.44 -7.34 -9.78
N GLY A 231 -20.05 -8.20 -10.59
CA GLY A 231 -20.77 -7.80 -11.82
C GLY A 231 -19.91 -7.61 -13.08
N ILE A 232 -18.66 -8.11 -13.11
CA ILE A 232 -17.76 -8.05 -14.28
C ILE A 232 -17.36 -9.47 -14.72
N PRO A 233 -18.31 -10.28 -15.24
CA PRO A 233 -18.01 -11.63 -15.71
C PRO A 233 -17.14 -11.62 -16.99
N PRO A 234 -16.60 -12.78 -17.42
CA PRO A 234 -15.71 -12.86 -18.59
C PRO A 234 -16.27 -12.23 -19.87
N GLU A 235 -17.56 -12.37 -20.12
CA GLU A 235 -18.26 -11.75 -21.25
C GLU A 235 -18.26 -10.20 -21.19
N CYS A 236 -18.22 -9.61 -19.99
CA CYS A 236 -18.13 -8.16 -19.86
C CYS A 236 -16.77 -7.66 -20.32
N ARG A 237 -15.71 -8.43 -20.06
CA ARG A 237 -14.34 -8.08 -20.47
C ARG A 237 -14.05 -8.35 -21.94
N THR A 238 -14.63 -9.41 -22.50
CA THR A 238 -14.28 -9.91 -23.85
C THR A 238 -15.20 -9.35 -24.93
N SER A 239 -16.50 -9.29 -24.70
CA SER A 239 -17.50 -8.85 -25.68
C SER A 239 -18.28 -7.61 -25.26
N GLY A 240 -18.05 -7.08 -24.06
CA GLY A 240 -18.77 -5.91 -23.55
C GLY A 240 -20.24 -6.21 -23.23
N THR A 241 -20.61 -7.48 -23.10
CA THR A 241 -21.97 -7.93 -22.78
C THR A 241 -22.02 -8.39 -21.33
N GLY A 242 -23.17 -8.32 -20.66
CA GLY A 242 -23.30 -8.83 -19.29
C GLY A 242 -22.68 -7.94 -18.20
N CYS A 243 -22.16 -6.76 -18.53
CA CYS A 243 -21.63 -5.77 -17.56
C CYS A 243 -22.70 -5.13 -16.63
N GLY A 244 -23.97 -5.54 -16.75
CA GLY A 244 -25.09 -4.99 -15.99
C GLY A 244 -25.41 -3.51 -16.30
N SER A 245 -26.62 -3.08 -15.92
CA SER A 245 -27.03 -1.66 -15.91
C SER A 245 -26.68 -0.86 -17.19
N GLY A 246 -26.82 -1.49 -18.36
CA GLY A 246 -26.58 -0.87 -19.68
C GLY A 246 -25.12 -0.56 -20.02
N LYS A 247 -24.16 -1.04 -19.21
CA LYS A 247 -22.73 -0.81 -19.47
C LYS A 247 -22.19 -1.80 -20.50
N THR A 248 -21.13 -1.38 -21.18
CA THR A 248 -20.50 -2.17 -22.27
C THR A 248 -19.02 -2.45 -22.05
N ASN A 249 -18.43 -1.98 -20.94
CA ASN A 249 -17.04 -2.24 -20.62
C ASN A 249 -16.81 -2.33 -19.11
N PRO A 250 -15.79 -3.07 -18.66
CA PRO A 250 -15.47 -3.23 -17.23
C PRO A 250 -15.11 -1.93 -16.52
N LYS A 251 -14.45 -1.00 -17.22
CA LYS A 251 -13.95 0.25 -16.64
C LYS A 251 -15.09 1.09 -16.09
N ASP A 252 -16.19 1.18 -16.83
CA ASP A 252 -17.39 1.91 -16.42
C ASP A 252 -18.15 1.20 -15.29
N VAL A 253 -18.09 -0.14 -15.23
CA VAL A 253 -18.69 -0.90 -14.11
C VAL A 253 -17.94 -0.57 -12.84
N ARG A 254 -16.62 -0.71 -12.85
CA ARG A 254 -15.74 -0.39 -11.71
C ARG A 254 -15.90 1.07 -11.26
N ALA A 255 -15.97 2.02 -12.19
CA ALA A 255 -16.17 3.43 -11.86
C ALA A 255 -17.53 3.66 -11.19
N ALA A 256 -18.60 3.01 -11.66
CA ALA A 256 -19.93 3.14 -11.06
C ALA A 256 -20.02 2.51 -9.66
N VAL A 257 -19.44 1.32 -9.47
CA VAL A 257 -19.41 0.65 -8.14
C VAL A 257 -18.51 1.43 -7.19
N GLY A 258 -17.37 1.92 -7.69
CA GLY A 258 -16.36 2.64 -6.94
C GLY A 258 -16.70 4.10 -6.60
N ALA A 259 -17.71 4.70 -7.23
CA ALA A 259 -18.03 6.14 -7.09
C ALA A 259 -18.14 6.63 -5.63
N ASN A 260 -18.61 5.77 -4.72
CA ASN A 260 -18.75 6.10 -3.29
C ASN A 260 -17.89 5.21 -2.38
N CYS A 261 -16.88 4.51 -2.90
CA CYS A 261 -16.22 3.42 -2.16
C CYS A 261 -15.65 3.85 -0.78
N SER A 262 -15.23 5.12 -0.64
CA SER A 262 -14.73 5.69 0.62
C SER A 262 -15.78 5.82 1.74
N SER A 263 -17.07 5.89 1.40
CA SER A 263 -18.18 6.08 2.35
C SER A 263 -19.19 4.94 2.33
N ARG A 264 -18.95 3.90 1.50
CA ARG A 264 -19.79 2.70 1.48
C ARG A 264 -19.82 2.05 2.86
N SER A 265 -20.92 1.38 3.15
CA SER A 265 -21.07 0.55 4.32
C SER A 265 -20.56 -0.87 4.11
N ASP A 266 -19.93 -1.17 2.96
CA ASP A 266 -19.32 -2.45 2.57
C ASP A 266 -17.90 -2.24 2.00
N ALA A 267 -17.14 -3.32 1.81
CA ALA A 267 -15.77 -3.28 1.31
C ALA A 267 -15.65 -3.32 -0.24
N LYS A 268 -16.72 -3.00 -0.97
CA LYS A 268 -16.77 -3.10 -2.45
C LYS A 268 -16.34 -1.82 -3.15
N GLY A 269 -15.93 -1.93 -4.42
CA GLY A 269 -15.75 -0.81 -5.35
C GLY A 269 -14.37 -0.15 -5.36
N CYS A 270 -13.68 -0.10 -4.22
CA CYS A 270 -12.35 0.52 -4.17
C CYS A 270 -11.31 -0.28 -4.96
N PHE A 271 -11.42 -1.61 -5.02
CA PHE A 271 -10.51 -2.45 -5.79
C PHE A 271 -10.62 -2.15 -7.30
N GLY A 272 -11.83 -1.98 -7.82
CA GLY A 272 -12.07 -1.61 -9.20
C GLY A 272 -11.46 -0.27 -9.59
N LEU A 273 -11.45 0.71 -8.68
CA LEU A 273 -10.76 1.98 -8.92
C LEU A 273 -9.25 1.78 -9.06
N LEU A 274 -8.63 0.93 -8.24
CA LEU A 274 -7.21 0.60 -8.35
C LEU A 274 -6.88 -0.05 -9.71
N LEU A 275 -7.71 -0.99 -10.16
CA LEU A 275 -7.54 -1.61 -11.49
C LEU A 275 -7.66 -0.58 -12.63
N ASN A 276 -8.57 0.39 -12.50
CA ASN A 276 -8.76 1.44 -13.50
C ASN A 276 -7.63 2.47 -13.52
N ASN A 277 -6.93 2.63 -12.39
CA ASN A 277 -5.92 3.67 -12.20
C ASN A 277 -4.50 3.12 -12.09
N ASN A 278 -4.21 2.00 -12.76
CA ASN A 278 -2.87 1.38 -12.80
C ASN A 278 -2.26 1.13 -11.42
N TRP A 279 -3.07 0.68 -10.46
CA TRP A 279 -2.64 0.46 -9.07
C TRP A 279 -2.14 1.75 -8.38
N GLU A 280 -2.86 2.86 -8.59
CA GLU A 280 -2.73 4.09 -7.82
C GLU A 280 -4.00 4.35 -7.00
N MET A 281 -3.81 4.65 -5.70
CA MET A 281 -4.89 4.94 -4.75
C MET A 281 -5.10 6.45 -4.63
N ASP A 282 -5.99 6.99 -5.45
CA ASP A 282 -6.30 8.42 -5.58
C ASP A 282 -7.56 8.88 -4.82
N TYR A 283 -8.29 7.94 -4.22
CA TYR A 283 -9.44 8.18 -3.34
C TYR A 283 -9.05 8.30 -1.85
#